data_AF-A0A9D0H0P3-F1
#
_entry.id   AF-A0A9D0H0P3-F1
#
_cell.length_a   1.000
_cell.length_b   1.000
_cell.length_c   1.000
_cell.angle_alpha   90.00
_cell.angle_beta   90.00
_cell.angle_gamma   90.00
#
_symmetry.space_group_name_H-M   'P 1'
#
loop_
_entity.id
_entity.type
_entity.pdbx_description
1 polymer ?
#
loop_
_entity_poly.entity_id
_entity_poly.type
_entity_poly.pdbx_seq_one_letter_code
_entity_poly.pdbx_strand_id
1 'polypeptide(L)'
;MRKLIFAGIIASVGFMATSSMATIDGSKHDLSDPNNTIRAANPADVNNEICAFCHTPHGSNTDFVGAPLWNKAIDTTITYQVYGGGQTTGGTTVDQPGDVSRACLSCHDGVNAINSIINLPGSGGWSSTGNLVAFTVDGGSTIIPAGTAATMPAGITQIGTDLRNDHPVGVLYRGDEASPPASLRPTATALPTGFVIAGDRDGNPGPTIGDLLRAGKVECVSCHDPHLGQNPTFLRLPNDNSALCLACHAK
;
A
#
# COMPACT_ATOMS: atom_id res chain seq x y z
N MET A 1 3.66 57.82 44.06
CA MET A 1 4.46 56.68 43.57
C MET A 1 3.72 55.39 43.88
N ARG A 2 2.99 54.82 42.92
CA ARG A 2 2.44 53.45 43.00
C ARG A 2 2.71 52.79 41.66
N LYS A 3 3.71 51.90 41.63
CA LYS A 3 4.08 51.12 40.44
C LYS A 3 3.06 49.99 40.28
N LEU A 4 2.27 50.01 39.22
CA LEU A 4 1.44 48.87 38.81
C LEU A 4 2.32 47.96 37.96
N ILE A 5 2.60 46.76 38.46
CA ILE A 5 3.33 45.71 37.75
C ILE A 5 2.28 44.89 37.00
N PHE A 6 2.24 45.00 35.67
CA PHE A 6 1.49 44.11 34.80
C PHE A 6 2.31 42.83 34.61
N ALA A 7 1.89 41.73 35.25
CA ALA A 7 2.44 40.40 34.98
C ALA A 7 1.69 39.81 33.77
N GLY A 8 2.32 39.82 32.60
CA GLY A 8 1.82 39.17 31.41
C GLY A 8 1.98 37.65 31.54
N ILE A 9 0.87 36.92 31.61
CA ILE A 9 0.85 35.46 31.49
C ILE A 9 0.97 35.14 29.99
N ILE A 10 2.16 34.76 29.55
CA ILE A 10 2.35 34.14 28.23
C ILE A 10 1.95 32.67 28.39
N ALA A 11 0.71 32.35 28.02
CA ALA A 11 0.27 30.97 27.86
C ALA A 11 0.94 30.42 26.59
N SER A 12 2.00 29.65 26.76
CA SER A 12 2.63 28.87 25.71
C SER A 12 1.69 27.71 25.35
N VAL A 13 0.85 27.91 24.33
CA VAL A 13 0.12 26.82 23.69
C VAL A 13 1.15 26.00 22.92
N GLY A 14 1.64 24.94 23.56
CA GLY A 14 2.47 23.94 22.89
C GLY A 14 1.63 23.26 21.80
N PHE A 15 1.91 23.57 20.54
CA PHE A 15 1.46 22.77 19.41
C PHE A 15 2.11 21.39 19.52
N MET A 16 1.39 20.42 20.08
CA MET A 16 1.75 19.01 19.91
C MET A 16 1.42 18.62 18.48
N ALA A 17 2.42 18.66 17.60
CA ALA A 17 2.34 18.01 16.30
C ALA A 17 2.24 16.50 16.55
N THR A 18 1.04 15.94 16.49
CA THR A 18 0.85 14.49 16.44
C THR A 18 1.31 14.04 15.06
N SER A 19 2.57 13.63 14.92
CA SER A 19 2.98 12.83 13.78
C SER A 19 2.14 11.55 13.83
N SER A 20 1.18 11.40 12.91
CA SER A 20 0.48 10.14 12.72
C SER A 20 1.51 9.11 12.27
N MET A 21 2.05 8.33 13.20
CA MET A 21 2.95 7.24 12.87
C MET A 21 2.13 6.21 12.07
N ALA A 22 2.52 5.98 10.83
CA ALA A 22 2.08 4.83 10.06
C ALA A 22 2.57 3.57 10.81
N THR A 23 1.69 2.87 11.52
CA THR A 23 2.04 1.69 12.31
C THR A 23 1.63 0.43 11.54
N ILE A 24 2.61 -0.19 10.89
CA ILE A 24 2.46 -1.58 10.42
C ILE A 24 2.25 -2.49 11.63
N ASP A 25 2.96 -2.22 12.74
CA ASP A 25 2.85 -2.92 14.03
C ASP A 25 1.38 -3.09 14.45
N GLY A 26 0.98 -4.33 14.68
CA GLY A 26 -0.39 -4.73 15.04
C GLY A 26 -1.44 -4.59 13.92
N SER A 27 -1.06 -4.15 12.72
CA SER A 27 -1.94 -4.14 11.54
C SER A 27 -2.02 -5.53 10.89
N LYS A 28 -2.93 -5.74 9.93
CA LYS A 28 -2.98 -7.01 9.17
C LYS A 28 -1.76 -7.27 8.28
N HIS A 29 -0.93 -6.26 8.00
CA HIS A 29 0.34 -6.43 7.29
C HIS A 29 1.53 -6.67 8.24
N ASP A 30 1.32 -6.68 9.55
CA ASP A 30 2.30 -7.23 10.48
C ASP A 30 2.27 -8.75 10.44
N LEU A 31 3.01 -9.32 9.50
CA LEU A 31 3.10 -10.78 9.35
C LEU A 31 3.99 -11.43 10.42
N SER A 32 4.52 -10.65 11.38
CA SER A 32 5.22 -11.17 12.55
C SER A 32 4.34 -11.22 13.80
N ASP A 33 3.18 -10.55 13.80
CA ASP A 33 2.26 -10.54 14.95
C ASP A 33 1.56 -11.91 15.12
N PRO A 34 1.76 -12.62 16.25
CA PRO A 34 1.10 -13.90 16.52
C PRO A 34 -0.43 -13.83 16.56
N ASN A 35 -1.03 -12.65 16.74
CA ASN A 35 -2.48 -12.45 16.76
C ASN A 35 -3.10 -12.36 15.36
N ASN A 36 -2.29 -12.24 14.31
CA ASN A 36 -2.78 -12.18 12.94
C ASN A 36 -3.15 -13.56 12.38
N THR A 37 -4.17 -13.56 11.52
CA THR A 37 -4.73 -14.77 10.91
C THR A 37 -3.92 -15.30 9.72
N ILE A 38 -3.05 -14.45 9.17
CA ILE A 38 -2.07 -14.76 8.13
C ILE A 38 -0.76 -14.15 8.60
N ARG A 39 0.27 -14.97 8.83
CA ARG A 39 1.55 -14.56 9.45
C ARG A 39 2.62 -15.64 9.30
N ALA A 40 3.87 -15.33 9.63
CA ALA A 40 4.88 -16.36 9.90
C ALA A 40 4.42 -17.28 11.04
N ALA A 41 4.61 -18.60 10.87
CA ALA A 41 4.22 -19.59 11.87
C ALA A 41 5.00 -19.43 13.18
N ASN A 42 6.26 -19.05 13.07
CA ASN A 42 7.12 -18.65 14.18
C ASN A 42 7.81 -17.33 13.82
N PRO A 43 7.49 -16.20 14.48
CA PRO A 43 8.11 -14.90 14.20
C PRO A 43 9.63 -14.89 14.36
N ALA A 44 10.19 -15.76 15.21
CA ALA A 44 11.64 -15.89 15.37
C ALA A 44 12.35 -16.40 14.11
N ASP A 45 11.66 -17.10 13.20
CA ASP A 45 12.23 -17.58 11.94
C ASP A 45 12.59 -16.42 10.98
N VAL A 46 12.07 -15.22 11.26
CA VAL A 46 12.38 -13.97 10.55
C VAL A 46 12.89 -12.90 11.50
N ASN A 47 13.53 -13.28 12.61
CA ASN A 47 14.05 -12.36 13.64
C ASN A 47 13.02 -11.37 14.21
N ASN A 48 11.72 -11.69 14.13
CA ASN A 48 10.61 -10.78 14.48
C ASN A 48 10.63 -9.46 13.67
N GLU A 49 11.22 -9.45 12.48
CA GLU A 49 11.32 -8.27 11.64
C GLU A 49 10.03 -8.06 10.83
N ILE A 50 9.25 -7.04 11.21
CA ILE A 50 7.98 -6.68 10.56
C ILE A 50 8.17 -6.35 9.07
N CYS A 51 9.26 -5.67 8.71
CA CYS A 51 9.48 -5.21 7.34
C CYS A 51 10.06 -6.29 6.41
N ALA A 52 10.62 -7.37 6.95
CA ALA A 52 11.36 -8.38 6.17
C ALA A 52 10.50 -9.08 5.12
N PHE A 53 9.17 -9.10 5.29
CA PHE A 53 8.24 -9.69 4.32
C PHE A 53 8.11 -8.91 3.01
N CYS A 54 8.50 -7.63 3.04
CA CYS A 54 8.38 -6.69 1.93
C CYS A 54 9.72 -6.10 1.51
N HIS A 55 10.57 -5.73 2.46
CA HIS A 55 11.80 -4.98 2.24
C HIS A 55 13.02 -5.68 2.82
N THR A 56 14.18 -5.49 2.19
CA THR A 56 15.47 -5.91 2.73
C THR A 56 16.54 -4.84 2.47
N PRO A 57 17.32 -4.41 3.48
CA PRO A 57 18.34 -3.37 3.27
C PRO A 57 19.39 -3.73 2.20
N HIS A 58 19.65 -5.02 2.00
CA HIS A 58 20.65 -5.55 1.07
C HIS A 58 20.13 -6.80 0.36
N GLY A 59 20.62 -7.08 -0.86
CA GLY A 59 20.24 -8.28 -1.60
C GLY A 59 18.77 -8.29 -2.04
N SER A 60 18.17 -7.11 -2.23
CA SER A 60 16.82 -6.95 -2.76
C SER A 60 16.71 -7.42 -4.22
N ASN A 61 15.49 -7.65 -4.68
CA ASN A 61 15.21 -8.00 -6.06
C ASN A 61 15.46 -6.79 -6.96
N THR A 62 16.59 -6.78 -7.67
CA THR A 62 16.97 -5.67 -8.56
C THR A 62 16.18 -5.65 -9.86
N ASP A 63 15.48 -6.73 -10.19
CA ASP A 63 14.64 -6.83 -11.39
C ASP A 63 13.24 -6.24 -11.15
N PHE A 64 12.91 -5.87 -9.91
CA PHE A 64 11.63 -5.28 -9.55
C PHE A 64 11.79 -3.84 -9.07
N VAL A 65 11.16 -2.90 -9.79
CA VAL A 65 11.24 -1.46 -9.50
C VAL A 65 9.97 -0.88 -8.87
N GLY A 66 8.97 -1.72 -8.58
CA GLY A 66 7.67 -1.30 -8.06
C GLY A 66 7.67 -0.89 -6.59
N ALA A 67 8.67 -1.31 -5.84
CA ALA A 67 8.85 -0.93 -4.44
C ALA A 67 10.35 -0.87 -4.12
N PRO A 68 10.77 0.04 -3.23
CA PRO A 68 12.18 0.15 -2.85
C PRO A 68 12.63 -1.13 -2.18
N LEU A 69 13.79 -1.66 -2.57
CA LEU A 69 14.46 -2.75 -1.87
C LEU A 69 13.56 -3.98 -1.63
N TRP A 70 12.78 -4.36 -2.64
CA TRP A 70 11.77 -5.41 -2.52
C TRP A 70 12.39 -6.78 -2.19
N ASN A 71 11.87 -7.45 -1.17
CA ASN A 71 12.41 -8.69 -0.63
C ASN A 71 11.67 -9.94 -1.11
N LYS A 72 10.97 -9.89 -2.24
CA LYS A 72 10.27 -11.06 -2.79
C LYS A 72 10.71 -11.34 -4.22
N ALA A 73 10.72 -12.63 -4.56
CA ALA A 73 10.70 -13.04 -5.95
C ALA A 73 9.32 -12.68 -6.51
N ILE A 74 9.28 -12.11 -7.71
CA ILE A 74 8.03 -11.76 -8.40
C ILE A 74 8.08 -12.40 -9.77
N ASP A 75 7.03 -13.13 -10.11
CA ASP A 75 6.81 -13.53 -11.49
C ASP A 75 6.24 -12.36 -12.30
N THR A 76 7.11 -11.71 -13.08
CA THR A 76 6.73 -10.58 -13.95
C THR A 76 6.02 -11.03 -15.23
N THR A 77 5.82 -12.33 -15.44
CA THR A 77 5.11 -12.87 -16.61
C THR A 77 3.60 -12.98 -16.39
N ILE A 78 3.13 -12.81 -15.15
CA ILE A 78 1.70 -12.83 -14.81
C ILE A 78 0.98 -11.66 -15.48
N THR A 79 -0.08 -11.99 -16.22
CA THR A 79 -0.99 -11.02 -16.83
C THR A 79 -2.36 -11.05 -16.15
N TYR A 80 -3.01 -9.90 -16.11
CA TYR A 80 -4.28 -9.68 -15.42
C TYR A 80 -5.41 -9.39 -16.40
N GLN A 81 -6.61 -9.89 -16.11
CA GLN A 81 -7.83 -9.47 -16.79
C GLN A 81 -8.23 -8.10 -16.24
N VAL A 82 -7.96 -7.05 -17.01
CA VAL A 82 -8.15 -5.67 -16.53
C VAL A 82 -9.60 -5.20 -16.69
N TYR A 83 -9.96 -4.19 -15.88
CA TYR A 83 -11.27 -3.55 -15.90
C TYR A 83 -11.80 -3.23 -17.30
N GLY A 84 -13.09 -3.50 -17.51
CA GLY A 84 -13.80 -3.10 -18.72
C GLY A 84 -13.26 -3.71 -20.03
N GLY A 85 -12.50 -4.82 -19.94
CA GLY A 85 -11.86 -5.41 -21.12
C GLY A 85 -10.72 -4.54 -21.68
N GLY A 86 -10.11 -3.70 -20.85
CA GLY A 86 -9.02 -2.80 -21.24
C GLY A 86 -9.45 -1.37 -21.53
N GLN A 87 -10.72 -1.02 -21.31
CA GLN A 87 -11.20 0.35 -21.48
C GLN A 87 -12.33 0.69 -20.50
N THR A 88 -12.27 1.89 -19.92
CA THR A 88 -13.34 2.44 -19.10
C THR A 88 -14.52 2.94 -19.95
N THR A 89 -15.70 3.13 -19.36
CA THR A 89 -16.86 3.74 -20.04
C THR A 89 -16.56 5.14 -20.59
N GLY A 90 -15.60 5.86 -19.99
CA GLY A 90 -15.13 7.17 -20.48
C GLY A 90 -14.12 7.09 -21.63
N GLY A 91 -13.87 5.91 -22.20
CA GLY A 91 -12.96 5.70 -23.32
C GLY A 91 -11.47 5.69 -22.95
N THR A 92 -11.13 5.69 -21.67
CA THR A 92 -9.74 5.65 -21.21
C THR A 92 -9.24 4.20 -21.19
N THR A 93 -8.13 3.93 -21.86
CA THR A 93 -7.44 2.64 -21.84
C THR A 93 -7.00 2.26 -20.42
N VAL A 94 -7.20 1.00 -20.06
CA VAL A 94 -6.73 0.39 -18.83
C VAL A 94 -5.62 -0.59 -19.19
N ASP A 95 -4.39 -0.27 -18.80
CA ASP A 95 -3.24 -1.13 -19.04
C ASP A 95 -3.11 -2.19 -17.94
N GLN A 96 -2.15 -3.11 -18.11
CA GLN A 96 -1.73 -3.99 -17.03
C GLN A 96 -1.30 -3.17 -15.79
N PRO A 97 -1.51 -3.71 -14.57
CA PRO A 97 -1.06 -3.05 -13.34
C PRO A 97 0.42 -2.67 -13.41
N GLY A 98 0.72 -1.41 -13.06
CA GLY A 98 2.08 -0.94 -12.95
C GLY A 98 2.85 -1.67 -11.85
N ASP A 99 4.17 -1.53 -11.84
CA ASP A 99 5.06 -2.24 -10.92
C ASP A 99 4.66 -2.04 -9.44
N VAL A 100 4.22 -0.84 -9.08
CA VAL A 100 3.74 -0.53 -7.72
C VAL A 100 2.53 -1.38 -7.29
N SER A 101 1.59 -1.62 -8.20
CA SER A 101 0.44 -2.49 -7.95
C SER A 101 0.85 -3.95 -7.97
N ARG A 102 1.83 -4.33 -8.81
CA ARG A 102 2.43 -5.67 -8.77
C ARG A 102 3.13 -5.98 -7.45
N ALA A 103 3.57 -4.98 -6.68
CA ALA A 103 4.08 -5.19 -5.32
C ALA A 103 2.97 -5.75 -4.41
N CYS A 104 1.78 -5.16 -4.48
CA CYS A 104 0.60 -5.62 -3.73
C CYS A 104 0.17 -7.00 -4.24
N LEU A 105 0.07 -7.14 -5.56
CA LEU A 105 -0.37 -8.38 -6.21
C LEU A 105 0.61 -9.54 -6.00
N SER A 106 1.90 -9.29 -5.74
CA SER A 106 2.84 -10.36 -5.37
C SER A 106 2.48 -11.10 -4.08
N CYS A 107 1.53 -10.58 -3.30
CA CYS A 107 0.83 -11.34 -2.28
C CYS A 107 -0.62 -11.64 -2.69
N HIS A 108 -1.33 -10.63 -3.21
CA HIS A 108 -2.79 -10.66 -3.36
C HIS A 108 -3.32 -11.31 -4.65
N ASP A 109 -2.46 -11.67 -5.61
CA ASP A 109 -2.88 -12.26 -6.90
C ASP A 109 -3.31 -13.72 -6.82
N GLY A 110 -3.11 -14.38 -5.67
CA GLY A 110 -3.43 -15.79 -5.48
C GLY A 110 -2.53 -16.77 -6.24
N VAL A 111 -1.45 -16.29 -6.86
CA VAL A 111 -0.49 -17.06 -7.64
C VAL A 111 0.88 -17.04 -6.97
N ASN A 112 1.38 -15.85 -6.65
CA ASN A 112 2.66 -15.68 -5.97
C ASN A 112 2.57 -16.13 -4.50
N ALA A 113 3.66 -16.73 -4.01
CA ALA A 113 3.73 -17.22 -2.65
C ALA A 113 3.96 -16.05 -1.67
N ILE A 114 3.01 -15.80 -0.78
CA ILE A 114 3.09 -14.73 0.22
C ILE A 114 4.24 -14.94 1.21
N ASN A 115 4.58 -16.21 1.45
CA ASN A 115 5.64 -16.63 2.36
C ASN A 115 7.02 -16.73 1.72
N SER A 116 7.17 -16.27 0.47
CA SER A 116 8.45 -16.25 -0.22
C SER A 116 9.18 -14.93 0.05
N ILE A 117 10.37 -15.01 0.63
CA ILE A 117 11.29 -13.87 0.78
C ILE A 117 12.70 -14.20 0.33
N ILE A 118 13.31 -13.34 -0.49
CA ILE A 118 14.60 -13.60 -1.13
C ILE A 118 15.78 -13.46 -0.18
N ASN A 119 15.68 -12.60 0.83
CA ASN A 119 16.71 -12.42 1.83
C ASN A 119 16.10 -12.59 3.22
N LEU A 120 16.34 -13.74 3.84
CA LEU A 120 15.94 -13.96 5.23
C LEU A 120 16.73 -13.02 6.14
N PRO A 121 16.10 -12.47 7.19
CA PRO A 121 16.80 -11.78 8.27
C PRO A 121 18.00 -12.56 8.80
N GLY A 122 19.12 -11.87 9.01
CA GLY A 122 20.40 -12.47 9.41
C GLY A 122 21.37 -12.70 8.25
N SER A 123 22.31 -13.64 8.40
CA SER A 123 23.35 -13.92 7.40
C SER A 123 23.13 -15.28 6.74
N GLY A 124 23.42 -15.38 5.45
CA GLY A 124 23.44 -16.65 4.71
C GLY A 124 22.08 -17.12 4.18
N GLY A 125 21.01 -16.35 4.37
CA GLY A 125 19.64 -16.70 3.96
C GLY A 125 19.19 -16.09 2.63
N TRP A 126 20.12 -15.76 1.73
CA TRP A 126 19.79 -15.21 0.42
C TRP A 126 19.50 -16.31 -0.62
N SER A 127 18.40 -16.15 -1.36
CA SER A 127 17.95 -17.01 -2.45
C SER A 127 17.22 -16.17 -3.50
N SER A 128 17.73 -16.12 -4.74
CA SER A 128 17.09 -15.35 -5.82
C SER A 128 15.68 -15.84 -6.17
N THR A 129 15.37 -17.11 -5.92
CA THR A 129 14.03 -17.69 -6.14
C THR A 129 13.13 -17.57 -4.92
N GLY A 130 13.62 -16.96 -3.83
CA GLY A 130 12.91 -16.86 -2.57
C GLY A 130 13.13 -18.06 -1.65
N ASN A 131 13.02 -17.81 -0.35
CA ASN A 131 12.94 -18.77 0.73
C ASN A 131 11.50 -18.84 1.20
N LEU A 132 10.92 -20.03 1.25
CA LEU A 132 9.55 -20.26 1.69
C LEU A 132 9.54 -20.47 3.21
N VAL A 133 9.16 -19.42 3.94
CA VAL A 133 9.05 -19.43 5.40
C VAL A 133 7.79 -20.17 5.83
N ALA A 134 7.82 -20.88 6.96
CA ALA A 134 6.61 -21.50 7.51
C ALA A 134 5.57 -20.42 7.83
N PHE A 135 4.32 -20.59 7.39
CA PHE A 135 3.26 -19.59 7.54
C PHE A 135 2.03 -20.18 8.22
N THR A 136 1.39 -19.41 9.09
CA THR A 136 0.03 -19.68 9.54
C THR A 136 -0.96 -18.97 8.63
N VAL A 137 -1.97 -19.69 8.15
CA VAL A 137 -3.05 -19.21 7.28
C VAL A 137 -4.43 -19.66 7.80
N ASP A 138 -5.49 -19.49 7.01
CA ASP A 138 -6.86 -19.95 7.28
C ASP A 138 -7.39 -19.51 8.65
N GLY A 139 -7.42 -18.20 8.90
CA GLY A 139 -7.93 -17.68 10.16
C GLY A 139 -7.02 -17.97 11.37
N GLY A 140 -5.75 -18.32 11.14
CA GLY A 140 -4.82 -18.68 12.20
C GLY A 140 -4.77 -20.18 12.52
N SER A 141 -5.45 -21.03 11.76
CA SER A 141 -5.68 -22.44 12.12
C SER A 141 -4.77 -23.43 11.40
N THR A 142 -4.26 -23.08 10.21
CA THR A 142 -3.46 -23.98 9.38
C THR A 142 -2.01 -23.52 9.36
N ILE A 143 -1.05 -24.41 9.64
CA ILE A 143 0.38 -24.15 9.46
C ILE A 143 0.83 -24.81 8.15
N ILE A 144 1.30 -23.98 7.22
CA ILE A 144 2.03 -24.41 6.03
C ILE A 144 3.52 -24.47 6.41
N PRO A 145 4.17 -25.64 6.33
CA PRO A 145 5.56 -25.78 6.73
C PRO A 145 6.51 -25.04 5.77
N ALA A 146 7.71 -24.71 6.28
CA ALA A 146 8.77 -24.12 5.46
C ALA A 146 9.07 -25.02 4.25
N GLY A 147 9.46 -24.40 3.12
CA GLY A 147 9.65 -25.10 1.84
C GLY A 147 8.37 -25.38 1.07
N THR A 148 7.19 -25.06 1.60
CA THR A 148 5.91 -25.17 0.89
C THR A 148 5.35 -23.78 0.60
N ALA A 149 4.90 -23.54 -0.63
CA ALA A 149 4.34 -22.26 -1.03
C ALA A 149 2.97 -22.05 -0.37
N ALA A 150 2.77 -20.87 0.21
CA ALA A 150 1.49 -20.39 0.71
C ALA A 150 1.02 -19.25 -0.20
N THR A 151 -0.18 -19.34 -0.75
CA THR A 151 -0.83 -18.22 -1.44
C THR A 151 -1.85 -17.55 -0.51
N MET A 152 -2.31 -16.35 -0.86
CA MET A 152 -3.40 -15.73 -0.10
C MET A 152 -4.62 -16.66 -0.06
N PRO A 153 -5.19 -16.94 1.12
CA PRO A 153 -6.39 -17.76 1.23
C PRO A 153 -7.56 -17.18 0.43
N ALA A 154 -8.39 -18.06 -0.10
CA ALA A 154 -9.57 -17.67 -0.87
C ALA A 154 -10.47 -16.71 -0.08
N GLY A 155 -10.87 -15.62 -0.72
CA GLY A 155 -11.68 -14.56 -0.11
C GLY A 155 -11.38 -13.21 -0.76
N ILE A 156 -12.00 -12.14 -0.24
CA ILE A 156 -11.91 -10.80 -0.85
C ILE A 156 -10.49 -10.20 -0.82
N THR A 157 -9.61 -10.73 0.04
CA THR A 157 -8.21 -10.33 0.11
C THR A 157 -7.33 -11.08 -0.91
N GLN A 158 -7.80 -12.20 -1.46
CA GLN A 158 -7.17 -12.82 -2.64
C GLN A 158 -7.82 -12.17 -3.87
N ILE A 159 -7.28 -11.04 -4.28
CA ILE A 159 -7.76 -10.26 -5.43
C ILE A 159 -7.75 -11.13 -6.69
N GLY A 160 -6.68 -11.91 -6.88
CA GLY A 160 -6.57 -12.79 -8.04
C GLY A 160 -5.94 -12.10 -9.25
N THR A 161 -5.98 -12.80 -10.39
CA THR A 161 -5.56 -12.27 -11.69
C THR A 161 -6.73 -11.69 -12.50
N ASP A 162 -7.95 -11.72 -11.96
CA ASP A 162 -9.13 -11.12 -12.55
C ASP A 162 -9.48 -9.81 -11.84
N LEU A 163 -9.09 -8.69 -12.45
CA LEU A 163 -9.29 -7.33 -11.93
C LEU A 163 -10.52 -6.64 -12.52
N ARG A 164 -11.41 -7.39 -13.20
CA ARG A 164 -12.58 -6.81 -13.88
C ARG A 164 -13.63 -6.28 -12.92
N ASN A 165 -13.62 -6.75 -11.68
CA ASN A 165 -14.51 -6.32 -10.59
C ASN A 165 -13.89 -5.26 -9.67
N ASP A 166 -12.64 -4.86 -9.91
CA ASP A 166 -11.94 -3.83 -9.14
C ASP A 166 -12.15 -2.43 -9.72
N HIS A 167 -11.87 -1.40 -8.92
CA HIS A 167 -11.67 -0.07 -9.48
C HIS A 167 -10.47 -0.12 -10.44
N PRO A 168 -10.54 0.51 -11.64
CA PRO A 168 -9.47 0.45 -12.61
C PRO A 168 -8.10 0.81 -12.01
N VAL A 169 -7.14 -0.08 -12.19
CA VAL A 169 -5.71 0.04 -11.85
C VAL A 169 -4.91 -0.05 -13.15
N GLY A 170 -3.83 0.72 -13.28
CA GLY A 170 -3.12 0.88 -14.55
C GLY A 170 -3.82 1.80 -15.56
N VAL A 171 -4.88 2.50 -15.14
CA VAL A 171 -5.62 3.45 -15.97
C VAL A 171 -4.96 4.83 -15.95
N LEU A 172 -4.82 5.47 -17.11
CA LEU A 172 -4.32 6.85 -17.19
C LEU A 172 -5.31 7.81 -16.52
N TYR A 173 -4.83 8.67 -15.63
CA TYR A 173 -5.65 9.72 -15.04
C TYR A 173 -5.74 10.91 -16.00
N ARG A 174 -6.95 11.22 -16.47
CA ARG A 174 -7.21 12.22 -17.52
C ARG A 174 -7.98 13.44 -16.99
N GLY A 175 -7.65 13.86 -15.76
CA GLY A 175 -8.33 14.97 -15.07
C GLY A 175 -8.04 16.36 -15.63
N ASP A 176 -6.91 16.55 -16.33
CA ASP A 176 -6.48 17.86 -16.84
C ASP A 176 -6.96 18.17 -18.26
N GLU A 177 -7.83 17.33 -18.81
CA GLU A 177 -8.39 17.56 -20.14
C GLU A 177 -9.46 18.66 -20.13
N ALA A 178 -9.73 19.27 -21.29
CA ALA A 178 -10.81 20.25 -21.42
C ALA A 178 -12.20 19.66 -21.09
N SER A 179 -12.38 18.36 -21.32
CA SER A 179 -13.60 17.60 -20.99
C SER A 179 -13.21 16.29 -20.30
N PRO A 180 -12.85 16.30 -19.01
CA PRO A 180 -12.36 15.12 -18.32
C PRO A 180 -13.39 13.99 -18.30
N PRO A 181 -13.02 12.76 -18.70
CA PRO A 181 -13.91 11.62 -18.58
C PRO A 181 -14.26 11.36 -17.11
N ALA A 182 -15.38 10.68 -16.84
CA ALA A 182 -15.82 10.29 -15.50
C ALA A 182 -15.95 11.43 -14.46
N SER A 183 -16.05 12.68 -14.91
CA SER A 183 -16.08 13.88 -14.05
C SER A 183 -14.83 14.00 -13.18
N LEU A 184 -13.66 13.65 -13.72
CA LEU A 184 -12.40 13.73 -12.97
C LEU A 184 -12.04 15.18 -12.65
N ARG A 185 -11.55 15.40 -11.43
CA ARG A 185 -10.94 16.66 -11.00
C ARG A 185 -9.54 16.81 -11.63
N PRO A 186 -9.03 18.04 -11.84
CA PRO A 186 -7.65 18.26 -12.31
C PRO A 186 -6.61 17.69 -11.34
N THR A 187 -5.45 17.25 -11.83
CA THR A 187 -4.39 16.66 -11.01
C THR A 187 -3.85 17.62 -9.97
N ALA A 188 -3.84 18.93 -10.26
CA ALA A 188 -3.45 20.00 -9.35
C ALA A 188 -4.47 20.26 -8.21
N THR A 189 -5.60 19.53 -8.17
CA THR A 189 -6.58 19.67 -7.09
C THR A 189 -5.99 19.15 -5.78
N ALA A 190 -6.00 19.99 -4.75
CA ALA A 190 -5.58 19.60 -3.41
C ALA A 190 -6.46 18.46 -2.85
N LEU A 191 -5.83 17.50 -2.19
CA LEU A 191 -6.52 16.40 -1.52
C LEU A 191 -7.28 16.92 -0.30
N PRO A 192 -8.42 16.28 0.06
CA PRO A 192 -9.13 16.60 1.29
C PRO A 192 -8.23 16.44 2.53
N THR A 193 -8.53 17.21 3.58
CA THR A 193 -7.88 17.05 4.89
C THR A 193 -8.05 15.61 5.39
N GLY A 194 -6.97 15.05 5.97
CA GLY A 194 -6.97 13.69 6.49
C GLY A 194 -6.47 12.63 5.51
N PHE A 195 -6.17 13.01 4.27
CA PHE A 195 -5.51 12.12 3.32
C PHE A 195 -4.06 11.87 3.77
N VAL A 196 -3.74 10.62 4.09
CA VAL A 196 -2.42 10.24 4.57
C VAL A 196 -1.50 9.90 3.40
N ILE A 197 -0.49 10.73 3.21
CA ILE A 197 0.63 10.50 2.30
C ILE A 197 1.94 10.56 3.08
N ALA A 198 2.77 9.53 2.94
CA ALA A 198 4.08 9.50 3.57
C ALA A 198 5.03 10.46 2.83
N GLY A 199 5.30 11.61 3.45
CA GLY A 199 6.28 12.57 2.97
C GLY A 199 5.77 13.41 1.80
N ASP A 200 4.94 14.40 2.12
CA ASP A 200 4.95 15.66 1.37
C ASP A 200 6.39 16.20 1.40
N ARG A 201 7.12 15.98 0.30
CA ARG A 201 8.54 16.32 0.13
C ARG A 201 8.74 17.46 -0.86
N ASP A 202 7.67 18.00 -1.45
CA ASP A 202 7.77 18.97 -2.54
C ASP A 202 7.63 20.43 -2.05
N GLY A 203 7.15 20.64 -0.82
CA GLY A 203 7.05 21.96 -0.22
C GLY A 203 5.93 22.83 -0.80
N ASN A 204 4.97 22.24 -1.53
CA ASN A 204 3.79 22.92 -2.04
C ASN A 204 2.66 23.01 -1.00
N PRO A 205 1.59 23.78 -1.24
CA PRO A 205 0.42 23.81 -0.38
C PRO A 205 -0.37 22.49 -0.45
N GLY A 206 0.10 21.49 0.30
CA GLY A 206 -0.53 20.19 0.51
C GLY A 206 -0.45 19.24 -0.68
N PRO A 207 -0.69 17.94 -0.43
CA PRO A 207 -0.72 16.95 -1.50
C PRO A 207 -1.90 17.16 -2.43
N THR A 208 -1.66 16.93 -3.70
CA THR A 208 -2.62 17.00 -4.79
C THR A 208 -2.99 15.61 -5.29
N ILE A 209 -4.00 15.50 -6.14
CA ILE A 209 -4.35 14.24 -6.81
C ILE A 209 -3.15 13.69 -7.60
N GLY A 210 -2.35 14.57 -8.22
CA GLY A 210 -1.15 14.18 -8.96
C GLY A 210 -0.17 13.33 -8.15
N ASP A 211 -0.05 13.58 -6.85
CA ASP A 211 0.88 12.89 -5.95
C ASP A 211 0.47 11.44 -5.65
N LEU A 212 -0.81 11.11 -5.88
CA LEU A 212 -1.34 9.75 -5.76
C LEU A 212 -1.03 8.88 -6.98
N LEU A 213 -0.73 9.50 -8.11
CA LEU A 213 -0.54 8.81 -9.37
C LEU A 213 0.87 8.21 -9.46
N ARG A 214 1.02 7.17 -10.29
CA ARG A 214 2.32 6.60 -10.62
C ARG A 214 2.46 6.60 -12.13
N ALA A 215 3.44 7.36 -12.63
CA ALA A 215 3.56 7.65 -14.06
C ALA A 215 2.24 8.16 -14.69
N GLY A 216 1.50 9.00 -13.96
CA GLY A 216 0.21 9.56 -14.39
C GLY A 216 -0.98 8.59 -14.32
N LYS A 217 -0.79 7.36 -13.82
CA LYS A 217 -1.83 6.34 -13.71
C LYS A 217 -2.37 6.19 -12.29
N VAL A 218 -3.63 5.79 -12.19
CA VAL A 218 -4.22 5.30 -10.95
C VAL A 218 -3.72 3.88 -10.71
N GLU A 219 -3.15 3.65 -9.54
CA GLU A 219 -2.60 2.36 -9.11
C GLU A 219 -3.18 2.00 -7.73
N CYS A 220 -2.98 0.78 -7.24
CA CYS A 220 -3.46 0.37 -5.90
C CYS A 220 -3.04 1.37 -4.81
N VAL A 221 -1.80 1.86 -4.91
CA VAL A 221 -1.19 2.82 -3.97
C VAL A 221 -1.80 4.22 -4.04
N SER A 222 -2.63 4.54 -5.03
CA SER A 222 -3.37 5.81 -5.07
C SER A 222 -4.44 5.87 -3.96
N CYS A 223 -4.95 4.71 -3.54
CA CYS A 223 -5.98 4.59 -2.51
C CYS A 223 -5.49 3.90 -1.24
N HIS A 224 -4.58 2.94 -1.37
CA HIS A 224 -4.06 2.12 -0.28
C HIS A 224 -2.62 2.50 0.09
N ASP A 225 -2.27 2.31 1.35
CA ASP A 225 -0.89 2.40 1.83
C ASP A 225 -0.64 1.28 2.86
N PRO A 226 0.18 0.27 2.53
CA PRO A 226 0.37 -0.89 3.40
C PRO A 226 0.97 -0.53 4.77
N HIS A 227 1.50 0.69 4.92
CA HIS A 227 2.04 1.18 6.18
C HIS A 227 0.97 1.72 7.15
N LEU A 228 -0.28 1.89 6.70
CA LEU A 228 -1.35 2.49 7.51
C LEU A 228 -2.19 1.44 8.23
N GLY A 229 -2.17 1.46 9.57
CA GLY A 229 -3.04 0.61 10.38
C GLY A 229 -4.39 1.23 10.78
N GLN A 230 -4.60 2.52 10.51
CA GLN A 230 -5.70 3.29 11.12
C GLN A 230 -7.03 3.16 10.39
N ASN A 231 -6.99 3.02 9.06
CA ASN A 231 -8.18 2.90 8.23
C ASN A 231 -8.37 1.44 7.80
N PRO A 232 -9.62 0.92 7.80
CA PRO A 232 -9.91 -0.37 7.22
C PRO A 232 -9.34 -0.48 5.82
N THR A 233 -8.85 -1.68 5.47
CA THR A 233 -8.21 -1.97 4.18
C THR A 233 -7.06 -1.04 3.80
N PHE A 234 -6.39 -0.43 4.79
CA PHE A 234 -5.18 0.37 4.56
C PHE A 234 -5.44 1.63 3.70
N LEU A 235 -6.67 2.17 3.73
CA LEU A 235 -7.02 3.33 2.92
C LEU A 235 -6.26 4.59 3.37
N ARG A 236 -5.83 5.41 2.41
CA ARG A 236 -5.20 6.71 2.68
C ARG A 236 -6.18 7.74 3.23
N LEU A 237 -7.48 7.56 3.00
CA LEU A 237 -8.55 8.37 3.56
C LEU A 237 -9.73 7.45 3.92
N PRO A 238 -10.38 7.60 5.09
CA PRO A 238 -11.63 6.92 5.37
C PRO A 238 -12.66 7.18 4.27
N ASN A 239 -13.39 6.16 3.84
CA ASN A 239 -14.37 6.30 2.75
C ASN A 239 -15.77 6.67 3.26
N ASP A 240 -15.88 7.34 4.41
CA ASP A 240 -17.16 7.81 4.95
C ASP A 240 -17.82 8.76 3.95
N ASN A 241 -19.10 8.54 3.66
CA ASN A 241 -19.85 9.31 2.65
C ASN A 241 -19.15 9.39 1.29
N SER A 242 -18.41 8.34 0.89
CA SER A 242 -17.65 8.27 -0.37
C SER A 242 -16.52 9.29 -0.47
N ALA A 243 -15.98 9.77 0.65
CA ALA A 243 -14.95 10.81 0.68
C ALA A 243 -13.72 10.47 -0.19
N LEU A 244 -13.30 9.19 -0.23
CA LEU A 244 -12.19 8.76 -1.07
C LEU A 244 -12.50 8.92 -2.56
N CYS A 245 -13.71 8.54 -2.97
CA CYS A 245 -14.15 8.66 -4.37
C CYS A 245 -14.26 10.14 -4.80
N LEU A 246 -14.80 10.98 -3.92
CA LEU A 246 -15.03 12.40 -4.18
C LEU A 246 -13.73 13.23 -4.19
N ALA A 247 -12.61 12.67 -3.71
CA ALA A 247 -11.29 13.25 -3.90
C ALA A 247 -10.91 13.36 -5.37
N CYS A 248 -11.30 12.37 -6.20
CA CYS A 248 -10.99 12.33 -7.63
C CYS A 248 -12.16 12.68 -8.54
N HIS A 249 -13.40 12.36 -8.14
CA HIS A 249 -14.59 12.57 -8.96
C HIS A 249 -15.42 13.76 -8.47
N ALA A 250 -15.70 14.71 -9.37
CA ALA A 250 -16.66 15.79 -9.16
C ALA A 250 -18.08 15.29 -9.49
N LYS A 251 -18.73 14.65 -8.52
CA LYS A 251 -20.12 14.15 -8.61
C LYS A 251 -21.11 15.09 -7.94
#